data_AF-A0ABD6DTD3-F1
#
_entry.id   AF-A0ABD6DTD3-F1
#
_cell.length_a   1.000
_cell.length_b   1.000
_cell.length_c   1.000
_cell.angle_alpha   90.00
_cell.angle_beta   90.00
_cell.angle_gamma   90.00
#
_symmetry.space_group_name_H-M   'P 1'
#
loop_
_entity.id
_entity.type
_entity.pdbx_description
1 polymer ?
#
loop_
_entity_poly.entity_id
_entity_poly.type
_entity_poly.pdbx_seq_one_letter_code
_entity_poly.pdbx_strand_id
1 'polypeptide(L)'
;MLLLAGAWYAEIPAWAFGVAAETVTLGGVALGAGLGLALYAANEAGAAAGARFGLGEGDRLRSALAPDSAVGWAALLFVVLPVIAGFEELLFRGALVGVLAAGYDVSPWVLALLSSVAFGVGHGAQGRIGILVTGALGFVLAAAFVATGSLLVVFVAHYLVNALEFVVHEGLDVEWPRETA
;
A
#
# COMPACT_ATOMS: atom_id res chain seq x y z
N MET A 1 -17.16 -3.04 1.43
CA MET A 1 -18.47 -2.84 2.09
C MET A 1 -18.76 -3.87 3.16
N LEU A 2 -18.55 -5.17 2.92
CA LEU A 2 -18.73 -6.21 3.94
C LEU A 2 -17.84 -6.02 5.19
N LEU A 3 -16.60 -5.53 5.02
CA LEU A 3 -15.70 -5.29 6.15
C LEU A 3 -16.21 -4.19 7.10
N LEU A 4 -16.73 -3.09 6.54
CA LEU A 4 -17.36 -2.02 7.33
C LEU A 4 -18.67 -2.48 7.97
N ALA A 5 -19.48 -3.26 7.24
CA ALA A 5 -20.71 -3.84 7.79
C ALA A 5 -20.41 -4.80 8.95
N GLY A 6 -19.37 -5.63 8.81
CA GLY A 6 -18.90 -6.51 9.88
C GLY A 6 -18.37 -5.75 11.08
N ALA A 7 -17.58 -4.69 10.87
CA ALA A 7 -17.08 -3.82 11.93
C ALA A 7 -18.22 -3.14 12.69
N TRP A 8 -19.23 -2.63 11.98
CA TRP A 8 -20.42 -2.03 12.58
C TRP A 8 -21.24 -3.06 13.37
N TYR A 9 -21.48 -4.23 12.80
CA TYR A 9 -22.22 -5.32 13.46
C TYR A 9 -21.51 -5.83 14.72
N ALA A 10 -20.18 -5.89 14.70
CA ALA A 10 -19.36 -6.28 15.85
C ALA A 10 -19.03 -5.11 16.79
N GLU A 11 -19.61 -3.92 16.57
CA GLU A 11 -19.43 -2.71 17.39
C GLU A 11 -17.95 -2.34 17.61
N ILE A 12 -17.10 -2.59 16.60
CA ILE A 12 -15.67 -2.29 16.68
C ILE A 12 -15.47 -0.78 16.65
N PRO A 13 -14.82 -0.18 17.66
CA PRO A 13 -14.65 1.27 17.71
C PRO A 13 -13.64 1.74 16.66
N ALA A 14 -13.87 2.94 16.10
CA ALA A 14 -13.04 3.50 15.03
C ALA A 14 -11.55 3.62 15.39
N TRP A 15 -11.24 3.92 16.66
CA TRP A 15 -9.85 4.03 17.13
C TRP A 15 -9.08 2.71 16.99
N ALA A 16 -9.76 1.56 17.05
CA ALA A 16 -9.11 0.25 16.88
C ALA A 16 -8.62 0.04 15.44
N PHE A 17 -9.22 0.74 14.48
CA PHE A 17 -8.72 0.80 13.10
C PHE A 17 -7.63 1.86 12.89
N GLY A 18 -7.25 2.61 13.93
CA GLY A 18 -6.35 3.75 13.82
C GLY A 18 -7.02 5.04 13.30
N VAL A 19 -8.35 5.13 13.44
CA VAL A 19 -9.14 6.31 13.06
C VAL A 19 -9.66 7.00 14.32
N ALA A 20 -8.95 8.04 14.74
CA ALA A 20 -9.31 8.89 15.87
C ALA A 20 -8.99 10.37 15.56
N ALA A 21 -9.56 11.30 16.30
CA ALA A 21 -9.39 12.74 16.03
C ALA A 21 -7.92 13.17 16.10
N GLU A 22 -7.13 12.49 16.93
CA GLU A 22 -5.71 12.75 17.15
C GLU A 22 -4.83 12.17 16.03
N THR A 23 -5.32 11.16 15.29
CA THR A 23 -4.56 10.48 14.23
C THR A 23 -4.89 10.98 12.83
N VAL A 24 -6.02 11.69 12.67
CA VAL A 24 -6.49 12.31 11.43
C VAL A 24 -6.09 13.79 11.42
N THR A 25 -4.82 14.06 11.11
CA THR A 25 -4.25 15.41 11.16
C THR A 25 -3.51 15.76 9.87
N LEU A 26 -3.30 17.05 9.63
CA LEU A 26 -2.43 17.52 8.54
C LEU A 26 -1.00 16.99 8.68
N GLY A 27 -0.51 16.84 9.92
CA GLY A 27 0.78 16.21 10.19
C GLY A 27 0.80 14.75 9.76
N GLY A 28 -0.29 14.01 9.98
CA GLY A 28 -0.45 12.64 9.49
C GLY A 28 -0.43 12.55 7.96
N VAL A 29 -1.10 13.48 7.27
CA VAL A 29 -1.03 13.56 5.80
C VAL A 29 0.39 13.83 5.32
N ALA A 30 1.09 14.80 5.93
CA ALA A 30 2.47 15.13 5.56
C ALA A 30 3.43 13.96 5.82
N LEU A 31 3.28 13.26 6.94
CA LEU A 31 4.07 12.07 7.26
C LEU A 31 3.79 10.94 6.27
N GLY A 32 2.51 10.68 5.96
CA GLY A 32 2.12 9.70 4.95
C GLY A 32 2.68 10.04 3.57
N ALA A 33 2.65 11.31 3.19
CA ALA A 33 3.23 11.78 1.94
C ALA A 33 4.74 11.58 1.87
N GLY A 34 5.46 11.96 2.93
CA GLY A 34 6.91 11.73 3.03
C GLY A 34 7.27 10.25 2.98
N LEU A 35 6.51 9.41 3.69
CA LEU A 35 6.70 7.95 3.66
C LEU A 35 6.41 7.37 2.28
N GLY A 36 5.31 7.78 1.63
CA GLY A 36 4.94 7.32 0.29
C GLY A 36 6.00 7.66 -0.75
N LEU A 37 6.51 8.89 -0.74
CA LEU A 37 7.60 9.32 -1.62
C LEU A 37 8.89 8.53 -1.37
N ALA A 38 9.23 8.27 -0.11
CA ALA A 38 10.41 7.49 0.24
C ALA A 38 10.27 6.01 -0.18
N LEU A 39 9.10 5.42 0.01
CA LEU A 39 8.79 4.06 -0.42
C LEU A 39 8.83 3.93 -1.94
N TYR A 40 8.24 4.88 -2.66
CA TYR A 40 8.31 4.93 -4.11
C TYR A 40 9.76 4.99 -4.59
N ALA A 41 10.56 5.94 -4.08
CA ALA A 41 11.97 6.04 -4.45
C ALA A 41 12.79 4.78 -4.12
N ALA A 42 12.51 4.12 -2.99
CA ALA A 42 13.14 2.86 -2.62
C ALA A 42 12.72 1.71 -3.57
N ASN A 43 11.46 1.67 -3.97
CA ASN A 43 10.95 0.68 -4.92
C ASN A 43 11.63 0.84 -6.28
N GLU A 44 11.74 2.07 -6.79
CA GLU A 44 12.44 2.38 -8.04
C GLU A 44 13.92 2.01 -7.99
N ALA A 45 14.61 2.37 -6.91
CA ALA A 45 16.01 2.01 -6.71
C ALA A 45 16.19 0.47 -6.66
N GLY A 46 15.26 -0.23 -6.01
CA GLY A 46 15.22 -1.69 -5.97
C GLY A 46 14.98 -2.32 -7.34
N ALA A 47 14.05 -1.76 -8.12
CA ALA A 47 13.75 -2.21 -9.49
C ALA A 47 14.95 -2.01 -10.41
N ALA A 48 15.59 -0.82 -10.39
CA ALA A 48 16.80 -0.55 -11.16
C ALA A 48 17.95 -1.50 -10.77
N ALA A 49 18.13 -1.76 -9.47
CA ALA A 49 19.12 -2.72 -8.98
C ALA A 49 18.75 -4.18 -9.24
N GLY A 50 17.49 -4.51 -9.50
CA GLY A 50 16.99 -5.84 -9.87
C GLY A 50 17.09 -6.12 -11.37
N ALA A 51 16.94 -5.07 -12.19
CA ALA A 51 17.03 -5.15 -13.65
C ALA A 51 18.38 -5.72 -14.12
N ARG A 52 19.49 -5.36 -13.45
CA ARG A 52 20.83 -5.94 -13.72
C ARG A 52 20.94 -7.45 -13.48
N PHE A 53 19.95 -8.05 -12.80
CA PHE A 53 19.87 -9.48 -12.54
C PHE A 53 18.69 -10.16 -13.26
N GLY A 54 18.01 -9.45 -14.17
CA GLY A 54 16.88 -9.98 -14.94
C GLY A 54 15.59 -10.15 -14.13
N LEU A 55 15.41 -9.41 -13.03
CA LEU A 55 14.22 -9.47 -12.19
C LEU A 55 13.27 -8.33 -12.58
N GLY A 56 12.16 -8.60 -13.28
CA GLY A 56 11.29 -7.53 -13.82
C GLY A 56 9.93 -7.96 -14.39
N GLU A 57 9.23 -8.89 -13.75
CA GLU A 57 7.96 -9.44 -14.29
C GLU A 57 6.69 -8.66 -13.91
N GLY A 58 6.78 -7.68 -12.99
CA GLY A 58 5.62 -6.93 -12.48
C GLY A 58 5.01 -5.92 -13.45
N ASP A 59 5.74 -5.50 -14.48
CA ASP A 59 5.35 -4.40 -15.37
C ASP A 59 4.11 -4.70 -16.21
N ARG A 60 3.87 -5.98 -16.56
CA ARG A 60 2.78 -6.37 -17.46
C ARG A 60 1.38 -6.09 -16.91
N LEU A 61 1.19 -6.23 -15.60
CA LEU A 61 -0.13 -5.99 -14.99
C LEU A 61 -0.41 -4.49 -14.92
N ARG A 62 0.60 -3.69 -14.57
CA ARG A 62 0.48 -2.23 -14.48
C ARG A 62 0.18 -1.62 -15.85
N SER A 63 0.94 -1.99 -16.87
CA SER A 63 0.70 -1.50 -18.24
C SER A 63 -0.66 -1.92 -18.80
N ALA A 64 -1.13 -3.14 -18.49
CA ALA A 64 -2.47 -3.57 -18.89
C ALA A 64 -3.62 -2.78 -18.22
N LEU A 65 -3.35 -2.08 -17.11
CA LEU A 65 -4.31 -1.27 -16.37
C LEU A 65 -4.19 0.24 -16.69
N ALA A 66 -3.20 0.65 -17.47
CA ALA A 66 -2.99 2.03 -17.87
C ALA A 66 -4.15 2.53 -18.76
N PRO A 67 -4.81 3.65 -18.43
CA PRO A 67 -5.88 4.18 -19.26
C PRO A 67 -5.36 4.96 -20.48
N ASP A 68 -6.04 4.84 -21.62
CA ASP A 68 -5.70 5.60 -22.85
C ASP A 68 -6.39 6.98 -22.94
N SER A 69 -7.11 7.41 -21.89
CA SER A 69 -7.90 8.66 -21.92
C SER A 69 -7.83 9.42 -20.60
N ALA A 70 -7.97 10.75 -20.67
CA ALA A 70 -7.94 11.63 -19.50
C ALA A 70 -9.04 11.28 -18.46
N VAL A 71 -10.23 10.88 -18.92
CA VAL A 71 -11.31 10.43 -18.03
C VAL A 71 -10.95 9.11 -17.34
N GLY A 72 -10.32 8.19 -18.06
CA GLY A 72 -9.81 6.94 -17.49
C GLY A 72 -8.75 7.18 -16.42
N TRP A 73 -7.80 8.10 -16.68
CA TRP A 73 -6.80 8.52 -15.70
C TRP A 73 -7.43 9.17 -14.47
N ALA A 74 -8.42 10.05 -14.64
CA ALA A 74 -9.14 10.63 -13.51
C ALA A 74 -9.87 9.56 -12.68
N ALA A 75 -10.53 8.60 -13.33
CA ALA A 75 -11.17 7.48 -12.65
C ALA A 75 -10.14 6.61 -11.89
N LEU A 76 -8.99 6.32 -12.51
CA LEU A 76 -7.92 5.55 -11.87
C LEU A 76 -7.40 6.26 -10.61
N LEU A 77 -6.98 7.52 -10.74
CA LEU A 77 -6.29 8.26 -9.68
C LEU A 77 -7.21 8.72 -8.54
N PHE A 78 -8.47 9.05 -8.83
CA PHE A 78 -9.38 9.64 -7.83
C PHE A 78 -10.48 8.70 -7.35
N VAL A 79 -10.68 7.56 -8.00
CA VAL A 79 -11.68 6.58 -7.58
C VAL A 79 -11.05 5.22 -7.31
N VAL A 80 -10.40 4.61 -8.30
CA VAL A 80 -9.93 3.23 -8.21
C VAL A 80 -8.80 3.09 -7.19
N LEU A 81 -7.70 3.85 -7.34
CA LEU A 81 -6.54 3.74 -6.44
C LEU A 81 -6.87 4.11 -4.99
N PRO A 82 -7.62 5.20 -4.70
CA PRO A 82 -8.03 5.50 -3.33
C PRO A 82 -8.92 4.42 -2.72
N VAL A 83 -9.85 3.84 -3.49
CA VAL A 83 -10.74 2.78 -2.98
C VAL A 83 -9.94 1.51 -2.68
N ILE A 84 -9.02 1.11 -3.55
CA ILE A 84 -8.17 -0.07 -3.36
C ILE A 84 -7.24 0.14 -2.15
N ALA A 85 -6.46 1.23 -2.13
CA ALA A 85 -5.56 1.52 -1.02
C ALA A 85 -6.31 1.63 0.31
N GLY A 86 -7.48 2.29 0.31
CA GLY A 86 -8.33 2.39 1.49
C GLY A 86 -8.84 1.03 1.97
N PHE A 87 -9.29 0.16 1.06
CA PHE A 87 -9.73 -1.18 1.40
C PHE A 87 -8.58 -2.05 1.94
N GLU A 88 -7.44 -2.04 1.28
CA GLU A 88 -6.28 -2.84 1.66
C GLU A 88 -5.72 -2.40 3.01
N GLU A 89 -5.51 -1.10 3.23
CA GLU A 89 -5.02 -0.63 4.52
C GLU A 89 -6.03 -0.88 5.63
N LEU A 90 -7.33 -0.68 5.37
CA LEU A 90 -8.37 -0.97 6.36
C LEU A 90 -8.40 -2.47 6.74
N LEU A 91 -8.20 -3.37 5.77
CA LEU A 91 -8.15 -4.81 6.02
C LEU A 91 -6.84 -5.21 6.73
N PHE A 92 -5.69 -4.92 6.11
CA PHE A 92 -4.40 -5.45 6.54
C PHE A 92 -3.79 -4.72 7.73
N ARG A 93 -4.05 -3.41 7.90
CA ARG A 93 -3.50 -2.61 9.01
C ARG A 93 -4.59 -2.33 10.03
N GLY A 94 -5.71 -1.79 9.60
CA GLY A 94 -6.84 -1.50 10.47
C GLY A 94 -7.35 -2.75 11.18
N ALA A 95 -7.85 -3.74 10.44
CA ALA A 95 -8.49 -4.92 11.01
C ALA A 95 -7.48 -5.96 11.52
N LEU A 96 -6.58 -6.45 10.66
CA LEU A 96 -5.69 -7.55 11.02
C LEU A 96 -4.61 -7.16 12.03
N VAL A 97 -4.19 -5.90 12.09
CA VAL A 97 -3.21 -5.43 13.08
C VAL A 97 -3.90 -4.68 14.21
N GLY A 98 -4.59 -3.58 13.93
CA GLY A 98 -5.17 -2.70 14.94
C GLY A 98 -6.25 -3.39 15.77
N VAL A 99 -7.32 -3.87 15.14
CA VAL A 99 -8.47 -4.47 15.83
C VAL A 99 -8.08 -5.74 16.57
N LEU A 100 -7.29 -6.62 15.96
CA LEU A 100 -6.86 -7.86 16.62
C LEU A 100 -5.92 -7.59 17.82
N ALA A 101 -4.99 -6.64 17.70
CA ALA A 101 -4.13 -6.26 18.83
C ALA A 101 -4.96 -5.66 19.98
N ALA A 102 -5.93 -4.79 19.66
CA ALA A 102 -6.80 -4.15 20.65
C ALA A 102 -7.74 -5.14 21.36
N GLY A 103 -8.19 -6.19 20.66
CA GLY A 103 -9.19 -7.14 21.17
C GLY A 103 -8.63 -8.39 21.85
N TYR A 104 -7.42 -8.83 21.50
CA TYR A 104 -6.93 -10.17 21.87
C TYR A 104 -5.56 -10.20 22.59
N ASP A 105 -5.02 -9.05 23.01
CA ASP A 105 -3.71 -8.94 23.69
C ASP A 105 -2.56 -9.61 22.91
N VAL A 106 -2.66 -9.59 21.57
CA VAL A 106 -1.62 -10.09 20.66
C VAL A 106 -0.70 -8.95 20.29
N SER A 107 0.61 -9.21 20.27
CA SER A 107 1.60 -8.22 19.86
C SER A 107 1.30 -7.69 18.45
N PRO A 108 1.16 -6.36 18.27
CA PRO A 108 0.89 -5.77 16.97
C PRO A 108 2.02 -6.02 15.96
N TRP A 109 3.25 -6.27 16.43
CA TRP A 109 4.39 -6.61 15.57
C TRP A 109 4.31 -8.01 14.98
N VAL A 110 3.75 -8.99 15.72
CA VAL A 110 3.49 -10.33 15.20
C VAL A 110 2.40 -10.24 14.13
N LEU A 111 1.34 -9.49 14.41
CA LEU A 111 0.26 -9.25 13.45
C LEU A 111 0.76 -8.51 12.21
N ALA A 112 1.65 -7.52 12.37
CA ALA A 112 2.28 -6.81 11.27
C ALA A 112 3.07 -7.74 10.35
N LEU A 113 3.83 -8.68 10.90
CA LEU A 113 4.55 -9.68 10.11
C LEU A 113 3.56 -10.59 9.34
N LEU A 114 2.57 -11.15 10.03
CA LEU A 114 1.61 -12.08 9.43
C LEU A 114 0.73 -11.42 8.37
N SER A 115 0.23 -10.21 8.64
CA SER A 115 -0.58 -9.46 7.69
C SER A 115 0.23 -9.07 6.46
N SER A 116 1.53 -8.78 6.61
CA SER A 116 2.42 -8.45 5.49
C SER A 116 2.76 -9.66 4.61
N VAL A 117 2.91 -10.85 5.21
CA VAL A 117 3.02 -12.10 4.44
C VAL A 117 1.74 -12.34 3.66
N ALA A 118 0.57 -12.22 4.30
CA ALA A 118 -0.72 -12.38 3.63
C ALA A 118 -0.92 -11.36 2.50
N PHE A 119 -0.52 -10.10 2.72
CA PHE A 119 -0.56 -9.02 1.73
C PHE A 119 0.31 -9.34 0.52
N GLY A 120 1.56 -9.76 0.74
CA GLY A 120 2.46 -10.17 -0.35
C GLY A 120 1.93 -11.37 -1.12
N VAL A 121 1.40 -12.40 -0.45
CA VAL A 121 0.79 -13.58 -1.11
C VAL A 121 -0.44 -13.19 -1.94
N GLY A 122 -1.24 -12.23 -1.47
CA GLY A 122 -2.36 -11.66 -2.23
C GLY A 122 -1.95 -11.05 -3.57
N HIS A 123 -0.68 -10.69 -3.71
CA HIS A 123 -0.09 -10.11 -4.91
C HIS A 123 0.62 -11.13 -5.82
N GLY A 124 0.16 -12.39 -5.81
CA GLY A 124 0.77 -13.47 -6.59
C GLY A 124 0.88 -13.22 -8.10
N ALA A 125 0.05 -12.33 -8.66
CA ALA A 125 0.13 -11.91 -10.06
C ALA A 125 1.44 -11.19 -10.43
N GLN A 126 2.18 -10.66 -9.44
CA GLN A 126 3.47 -9.98 -9.63
C GLN A 126 4.68 -10.93 -9.65
N GLY A 127 4.44 -12.25 -9.60
CA GLY A 127 5.50 -13.27 -9.55
C GLY A 127 6.20 -13.35 -8.17
N ARG A 128 7.15 -14.28 -8.03
CA ARG A 128 7.77 -14.60 -6.72
C ARG A 128 8.52 -13.43 -6.11
N ILE A 129 9.25 -12.67 -6.93
CA ILE A 129 9.97 -11.47 -6.47
C ILE A 129 8.98 -10.37 -6.09
N GLY A 130 7.93 -10.16 -6.90
CA GLY A 130 6.86 -9.22 -6.58
C GLY A 130 6.18 -9.51 -5.24
N ILE A 131 5.86 -10.78 -4.95
CA ILE A 131 5.33 -11.20 -3.63
C ILE A 131 6.25 -10.76 -2.48
N LEU A 132 7.57 -10.97 -2.63
CA LEU A 132 8.54 -10.62 -1.59
C LEU A 132 8.68 -9.11 -1.42
N VAL A 133 8.79 -8.36 -2.53
CA VAL A 133 8.91 -6.89 -2.50
C VAL A 133 7.63 -6.27 -1.92
N THR A 134 6.46 -6.69 -2.39
CA THR A 134 5.17 -6.21 -1.91
C THR A 134 4.92 -6.60 -0.46
N GLY A 135 5.34 -7.80 -0.03
CA GLY A 135 5.31 -8.20 1.37
C GLY A 135 6.23 -7.33 2.24
N ALA A 136 7.44 -7.01 1.77
CA ALA A 136 8.38 -6.13 2.48
C ALA A 136 7.86 -4.69 2.58
N LEU A 137 7.34 -4.13 1.49
CA LEU A 137 6.67 -2.81 1.50
C LEU A 137 5.48 -2.84 2.46
N GLY A 138 4.71 -3.92 2.42
CA GLY A 138 3.62 -4.15 3.35
C GLY A 138 4.07 -4.16 4.81
N PHE A 139 5.23 -4.73 5.11
CA PHE A 139 5.77 -4.70 6.47
C PHE A 139 6.18 -3.29 6.90
N VAL A 140 6.74 -2.48 5.99
CA VAL A 140 7.06 -1.07 6.30
C VAL A 140 5.79 -0.27 6.59
N LEU A 141 4.73 -0.45 5.79
CA LEU A 141 3.42 0.16 6.05
C LEU A 141 2.85 -0.32 7.39
N ALA A 142 2.90 -1.62 7.69
CA ALA A 142 2.43 -2.15 8.97
C ALA A 142 3.23 -1.60 10.16
N ALA A 143 4.55 -1.49 10.06
CA ALA A 143 5.41 -0.88 11.07
C ALA A 143 5.07 0.60 11.28
N ALA A 144 4.82 1.36 10.20
CA ALA A 144 4.40 2.75 10.28
C ALA A 144 3.02 2.89 10.95
N PHE A 145 2.08 1.99 10.65
CA PHE A 145 0.79 1.93 11.34
C PHE A 145 0.97 1.67 12.84
N VAL A 146 1.78 0.68 13.23
CA VAL A 146 2.03 0.38 14.65
C VAL A 146 2.71 1.55 15.38
N ALA A 147 3.64 2.24 14.72
CA ALA A 147 4.35 3.37 15.31
C ALA A 147 3.49 4.64 15.45
N THR A 148 2.54 4.85 14.55
CA THR A 148 1.73 6.09 14.49
C THR A 148 0.32 5.92 15.02
N GLY A 149 -0.21 4.69 15.07
CA GLY A 149 -1.61 4.40 15.32
C GLY A 149 -2.56 5.00 14.26
N SER A 150 -2.06 5.43 13.11
CA SER A 150 -2.83 6.20 12.12
C SER A 150 -3.04 5.42 10.83
N LEU A 151 -4.30 5.11 10.53
CA LEU A 151 -4.67 4.55 9.23
C LEU A 151 -4.46 5.57 8.10
N LEU A 152 -4.66 6.86 8.39
CA LEU A 152 -4.50 7.94 7.42
C LEU A 152 -3.07 8.00 6.88
N VAL A 153 -2.06 7.88 7.76
CA VAL A 153 -0.65 7.91 7.37
C VAL A 153 -0.34 6.83 6.33
N VAL A 154 -0.73 5.58 6.61
CA VAL A 154 -0.43 4.45 5.73
C VAL A 154 -1.30 4.44 4.47
N PHE A 155 -2.56 4.89 4.56
CA PHE A 155 -3.43 5.10 3.41
C PHE A 155 -2.81 6.09 2.42
N VAL A 156 -2.37 7.26 2.89
CA VAL A 156 -1.75 8.28 2.03
C VAL A 156 -0.44 7.75 1.43
N ALA A 157 0.40 7.10 2.24
CA ALA A 157 1.66 6.54 1.76
C ALA A 157 1.44 5.50 0.65
N HIS A 158 0.56 4.54 0.89
CA HIS A 158 0.26 3.48 -0.07
C HIS A 158 -0.41 4.03 -1.34
N TYR A 159 -1.41 4.91 -1.20
CA TYR A 159 -2.05 5.58 -2.33
C TYR A 159 -1.02 6.29 -3.22
N LEU A 160 -0.07 7.02 -2.63
CA LEU A 160 0.95 7.74 -3.37
C LEU A 160 1.93 6.81 -4.08
N VAL A 161 2.37 5.72 -3.45
CA VAL A 161 3.20 4.72 -4.13
C VAL A 161 2.50 4.23 -5.40
N ASN A 162 1.23 3.81 -5.28
CA ASN A 162 0.47 3.31 -6.43
C ASN A 162 0.26 4.39 -7.50
N ALA A 163 -0.08 5.62 -7.09
CA ALA A 163 -0.30 6.72 -8.02
C ALA A 163 0.99 7.11 -8.77
N LEU A 164 2.13 7.16 -8.08
CA LEU A 164 3.42 7.50 -8.68
C LEU A 164 3.89 6.41 -9.65
N GLU A 165 3.75 5.13 -9.29
CA GLU A 165 4.04 4.00 -10.18
C GLU A 165 3.26 4.08 -11.50
N PHE A 166 1.96 4.37 -11.44
CA PHE A 166 1.17 4.54 -12.66
C PHE A 166 1.56 5.80 -13.44
N VAL A 167 1.60 6.96 -12.78
CA VAL A 167 1.82 8.24 -13.47
C VAL A 167 3.21 8.31 -14.12
N VAL A 168 4.26 7.87 -13.43
CA VAL A 168 5.63 7.98 -13.94
C VAL A 168 5.87 7.02 -15.10
N HIS A 169 5.49 5.76 -14.96
CA HIS A 169 5.80 4.74 -15.96
C HIS A 169 4.80 4.69 -17.12
N GLU A 170 3.50 4.90 -16.87
CA GLU A 170 2.46 4.77 -17.91
C GLU A 170 1.92 6.12 -18.37
N GLY A 171 1.94 7.14 -17.52
CA GLY A 171 1.47 8.48 -17.87
C GLY A 171 2.52 9.35 -18.55
N LEU A 172 3.78 9.21 -18.13
CA LEU A 172 4.92 9.98 -18.66
C LEU A 172 5.86 9.15 -19.54
N ASP A 173 5.59 7.85 -19.70
CA ASP A 173 6.38 6.89 -20.50
C ASP A 173 7.88 6.89 -20.11
N VAL A 174 8.17 7.09 -18.82
CA VAL A 174 9.54 7.08 -18.31
C VAL A 174 9.93 5.64 -18.02
N GLU A 175 10.52 4.97 -19.00
CA GLU A 175 11.26 3.74 -18.76
C GLU A 175 12.68 4.06 -18.30
N TRP A 176 13.05 3.61 -17.09
CA TRP A 176 14.44 3.68 -16.67
C TRP A 176 15.31 2.80 -17.58
N PRO A 177 16.51 3.25 -17.99
CA PRO A 177 17.36 2.49 -18.88
C PRO A 177 17.61 1.07 -18.34
N ARG A 178 16.95 0.09 -18.94
CA ARG A 178 17.37 -1.32 -18.83
C ARG A 178 18.56 -1.43 -19.78
N GLU A 179 19.78 -1.40 -19.26
CA GLU A 179 20.97 -1.61 -20.10
C GLU A 179 20.74 -2.87 -20.94
N THR A 180 20.61 -2.68 -22.24
CA THR A 180 20.62 -3.74 -23.23
C THR A 180 22.01 -4.36 -23.20
N ALA A 181 22.14 -5.47 -22.48
CA ALA A 181 23.26 -6.38 -22.60
C ALA A 181 22.94 -7.45 -23.66
#